data_AF-A0A1B1ND21-F1
#
_entry.id   AF-A0A1B1ND21-F1
#
_cell.length_a   1.000
_cell.length_b   1.000
_cell.length_c   1.000
_cell.angle_alpha   90.00
_cell.angle_beta   90.00
_cell.angle_gamma   90.00
#
_symmetry.space_group_name_H-M   'P 1'
#
loop_
_entity.id
_entity.type
_entity.pdbx_description
1 polymer ?
#
loop_
_entity_poly.entity_id
_entity_poly.type
_entity_poly.pdbx_seq_one_letter_code
_entity_poly.pdbx_strand_id
1 'polypeptide(L)' 'MASRWGTWERIYLDAEAVGDRARALIAPAEVCAGCPIVAECADLAELSGYTGIAGGRGYRNGREDTYRIRDPIKARRRTA' A
#
# COMPACT_ATOMS: atom_id res chain seq x y z
N MET A 1 10.09 -18.19 4.39
CA MET A 1 9.14 -17.08 4.65
C MET A 1 9.33 -15.91 3.69
N ALA A 2 10.55 -15.40 3.48
CA ALA A 2 10.83 -14.27 2.58
C ALA A 2 10.39 -14.46 1.12
N SER A 3 10.41 -15.70 0.60
CA SER A 3 10.03 -16.00 -0.79
C SER A 3 8.56 -15.70 -1.12
N ARG A 4 7.65 -15.94 -0.17
CA ARG A 4 6.21 -15.66 -0.36
C ARG A 4 5.94 -14.16 -0.34
N TRP A 5 6.58 -13.42 0.56
CA TRP A 5 6.44 -11.97 0.64
C TRP A 5 6.94 -11.28 -0.62
N GLY A 6 8.16 -11.63 -1.08
CA GLY A 6 8.72 -11.06 -2.31
C GLY A 6 7.87 -11.37 -3.56
N THR A 7 7.14 -12.49 -3.58
CA THR A 7 6.19 -12.78 -4.66
C THR A 7 5.01 -11.81 -4.65
N TRP A 8 4.43 -11.54 -3.48
CA TRP A 8 3.34 -10.56 -3.35
C TRP A 8 3.78 -9.15 -3.71
N GLU A 9 4.97 -8.74 -3.26
CA GLU A 9 5.52 -7.44 -3.61
C GLU A 9 5.70 -7.29 -5.11
N ARG A 10 6.27 -8.29 -5.78
CA ARG A 10 6.41 -8.26 -7.23
C ARG A 10 5.06 -8.14 -7.94
N ILE A 11 4.08 -8.97 -7.58
CA ILE A 11 2.73 -8.91 -8.18
C ILE A 11 2.11 -7.53 -7.99
N TYR A 12 2.23 -6.94 -6.79
CA TYR A 12 1.74 -5.60 -6.49
C TYR A 12 2.45 -4.51 -7.29
N LEU A 13 3.77 -4.59 -7.42
CA LEU A 13 4.57 -3.58 -8.13
C LEU A 13 4.39 -3.65 -9.65
N ASP A 14 4.24 -4.86 -10.20
CA ASP A 14 4.02 -5.10 -11.63
C ASP A 14 2.59 -4.79 -12.07
N ALA A 15 1.62 -4.77 -11.14
CA ALA A 15 0.23 -4.52 -11.47
C ALA A 15 -0.02 -3.05 -11.91
N GLU A 16 -0.43 -2.89 -13.17
CA GLU A 16 -0.72 -1.58 -13.77
C GLU A 16 -2.11 -1.05 -13.38
N ALA A 17 -3.11 -1.93 -13.33
CA ALA A 17 -4.47 -1.59 -12.98
C ALA A 17 -4.68 -1.47 -11.47
N VAL A 18 -5.48 -0.49 -11.05
CA VAL A 18 -5.84 -0.28 -9.64
C VAL A 18 -6.49 -1.53 -9.04
N GLY A 19 -7.40 -2.18 -9.78
CA GLY A 19 -8.09 -3.38 -9.30
C GLY A 19 -7.15 -4.56 -9.05
N ASP A 20 -6.11 -4.71 -9.87
CA ASP A 20 -5.14 -5.80 -9.72
C ASP A 20 -4.20 -5.55 -8.55
N ARG A 21 -3.79 -4.29 -8.33
CA ARG A 21 -3.06 -3.93 -7.12
C ARG A 21 -3.88 -4.14 -5.85
N ALA A 22 -5.16 -3.76 -5.86
CA ALA A 22 -6.05 -4.01 -4.73
C ALA A 22 -6.19 -5.51 -4.42
N ARG A 23 -6.33 -6.35 -5.46
CA ARG A 23 -6.34 -7.82 -5.30
C ARG A 23 -5.04 -8.36 -4.74
N ALA A 24 -3.90 -7.85 -5.21
CA ALA A 24 -2.58 -8.26 -4.75
C ALA A 24 -2.37 -8.01 -3.24
N LEU A 25 -3.08 -7.04 -2.65
CA LEU A 25 -2.99 -6.69 -1.23
C LEU A 25 -3.86 -7.57 -0.32
N ILE A 26 -4.82 -8.35 -0.84
CA ILE A 26 -5.76 -9.13 0.00
C ILE A 26 -5.01 -10.11 0.92
N ALA A 27 -4.20 -11.01 0.34
CA ALA A 27 -3.51 -12.03 1.12
C ALA A 27 -2.43 -11.47 2.07
N PRO A 28 -1.61 -10.47 1.68
CA PRO A 28 -0.73 -9.76 2.61
C PRO A 28 -1.49 -9.08 3.76
N ALA A 29 -2.65 -8.47 3.49
CA ALA A 29 -3.45 -7.79 4.51
C ALA A 29 -3.96 -8.76 5.58
N GLU A 30 -4.33 -9.99 5.22
CA GLU A 30 -4.69 -11.04 6.18
C GLU A 30 -3.54 -11.38 7.14
N VAL A 31 -2.31 -11.42 6.64
CA VAL A 31 -1.12 -11.62 7.48
C VAL A 31 -0.92 -10.42 8.40
N CYS A 32 -1.05 -9.20 7.87
CA CYS A 32 -0.88 -7.98 8.65
C CYS A 32 -1.97 -7.78 9.71
N ALA A 33 -3.18 -8.31 9.53
CA ALA A 33 -4.25 -8.25 10.52
C ALA A 33 -3.90 -8.94 11.84
N GLY A 34 -3.02 -9.95 11.81
CA GLY A 34 -2.51 -10.64 13.01
C GLY A 34 -1.15 -10.13 13.49
N CYS A 35 -0.58 -9.10 12.86
CA CYS A 35 0.77 -8.63 13.17
C CYS A 35 0.75 -7.60 14.32
N PRO A 36 1.46 -7.83 15.44
CA PRO A 36 1.46 -6.91 16.58
C PRO A 36 2.19 -5.60 16.31
N ILE A 37 3.03 -5.54 15.27
CA ILE A 37 3.85 -4.37 14.91
C ILE A 37 3.36 -3.70 13.61
N VAL A 38 2.07 -3.83 13.30
CA VAL A 38 1.51 -3.38 12.02
C VAL A 38 1.65 -1.86 11.85
N ALA A 39 1.50 -1.09 12.94
CA ALA A 39 1.63 0.36 12.92
C ALA A 39 3.09 0.78 12.70
N GLU A 40 4.01 0.17 13.44
CA GLU A 40 5.45 0.41 13.36
C GLU A 40 6.00 0.02 11.98
N CYS A 41 5.44 -1.02 11.36
CA CYS A 41 5.77 -1.42 9.99
C CYS A 41 5.34 -0.34 8.98
N ALA A 42 4.17 0.27 9.16
CA ALA A 42 3.70 1.38 8.35
C ALA A 42 4.56 2.64 8.55
N ASP A 43 4.86 2.99 9.81
CA ASP A 43 5.73 4.13 10.14
C ASP A 43 7.13 3.98 9.53
N LEU A 44 7.71 2.78 9.63
CA LEU A 44 9.00 2.48 9.02
C LEU A 44 8.95 2.59 7.50
N ALA A 45 7.86 2.18 6.86
CA ALA A 45 7.70 2.31 5.42
C ALA A 45 7.69 3.77 4.98
N GLU A 46 7.03 4.66 5.73
CA GLU A 46 7.03 6.10 5.48
C GLU A 46 8.43 6.71 5.65
N LEU A 47 9.08 6.44 6.79
CA LEU A 47 10.38 7.02 7.13
C LEU A 47 11.51 6.56 6.19
N SER A 48 11.44 5.32 5.70
CA SER A 48 12.47 4.75 4.84
C SER A 48 12.27 5.01 3.35
N GLY A 49 11.17 5.67 2.95
CA GLY A 49 10.85 5.84 1.53
C GLY A 49 10.51 4.51 0.84
N TYR A 50 9.94 3.56 1.56
CA TYR A 50 9.71 2.20 1.09
C TYR A 50 8.76 2.13 -0.11
N THR A 51 8.99 1.15 -0.98
CA THR A 51 8.15 0.81 -2.12
C THR A 51 7.88 -0.68 -2.11
N GLY A 52 6.61 -1.07 -1.95
CA GLY A 52 6.22 -2.45 -1.69
C GLY A 52 4.97 -2.53 -0.84
N ILE A 53 4.88 -3.57 0.00
CA ILE A 53 3.73 -3.81 0.87
C ILE A 53 4.17 -3.68 2.32
N ALA A 54 3.54 -2.82 3.09
CA ALA A 54 3.80 -2.64 4.51
C ALA A 54 2.49 -2.38 5.26
N GLY A 55 2.34 -2.91 6.47
CA GLY A 55 1.11 -2.73 7.26
C GLY A 55 -0.18 -3.17 6.55
N GLY A 56 -0.11 -4.12 5.61
CA GLY A 56 -1.24 -4.57 4.79
C GLY A 56 -1.64 -3.60 3.68
N ARG A 57 -0.87 -2.54 3.46
CA ARG A 57 -1.12 -1.46 2.50
C ARG A 57 0.00 -1.41 1.46
N GLY A 58 -0.34 -0.89 0.30
CA GLY A 58 0.64 -0.59 -0.74
C GLY A 58 1.36 0.72 -0.46
N TYR A 59 2.68 0.76 -0.67
CA TYR A 59 3.51 1.98 -0.55
C TYR A 59 4.30 2.24 -1.82
N ARG A 60 4.50 3.53 -2.13
CA ARG A 60 5.41 4.04 -3.18
C ARG A 60 6.19 5.23 -2.65
N ASN A 61 7.51 5.10 -2.58
CA ASN A 61 8.43 6.11 -2.05
C ASN A 61 7.97 6.65 -0.68
N GLY A 62 7.61 5.76 0.24
CA GLY A 62 7.15 6.09 1.59
C GLY A 62 5.78 6.73 1.65
N ARG A 63 4.98 6.68 0.58
CA ARG A 63 3.59 7.16 0.58
C ARG A 63 2.64 6.01 0.34
N GLU A 64 1.59 5.93 1.13
CA GLU A 64 0.52 4.96 0.91
C GLU A 64 -0.08 5.15 -0.49
N ASP A 65 -0.17 4.06 -1.25
CA ASP A 65 -0.74 4.00 -2.59
C ASP A 65 -2.27 4.03 -2.50
N THR A 66 -2.80 5.21 -2.14
CA THR A 66 -4.24 5.49 -1.90
C THR A 66 -5.08 5.54 -3.17
N TYR A 67 -4.59 4.93 -4.27
CA TYR A 67 -5.24 4.79 -5.58
C TYR A 67 -6.13 5.95 -5.99
N ARG A 68 -5.65 7.19 -5.88
CA ARG A 68 -6.39 8.41 -6.27
C ARG A 68 -7.91 8.21 -6.12
N ILE A 69 -8.37 7.99 -4.90
CA ILE A 69 -9.68 8.56 -4.55
C ILE A 69 -9.49 10.05 -4.78
N ARG A 70 -9.75 10.51 -6.01
CA ARG A 70 -9.95 11.92 -6.28
C ARG A 70 -11.17 12.24 -5.46
N ASP A 71 -10.96 12.74 -4.25
CA ASP A 71 -12.00 13.31 -3.45
C ASP A 71 -12.68 14.37 -4.32
N PRO A 72 -13.91 14.13 -4.80
CA PRO A 72 -14.59 15.04 -5.71
C PRO A 72 -14.79 16.41 -5.05
N ILE A 73 -14.80 16.45 -3.71
CA ILE A 73 -15.03 17.63 -2.89
C ILE A 73 -13.76 18.50 -2.83
N LYS A 74 -12.57 17.88 -2.78
CA LYS A 74 -11.29 18.58 -2.65
C LYS A 74 -10.91 19.38 -3.91
N ALA A 75 -11.32 18.92 -5.10
CA ALA A 75 -11.11 19.65 -6.36
C ALA A 75 -11.92 20.96 -6.43
N ARG A 76 -13.09 21.01 -5.77
CA ARG A 76 -14.01 22.15 -5.83
C ARG A 76 -13.61 23.34 -4.96
N ARG A 77 -12.67 23.16 -4.02
CA ARG A 77 -12.22 24.21 -3.08
C ARG A 77 -11.11 25.13 -3.63
N ARG A 78 -10.65 24.95 -4.88
CA ARG A 78 -9.53 25.74 -5.46
C ARG A 78 -9.97 26.95 -6.30
N THR A 79 -11.23 27.35 -6.24
CA THR A 79 -11.72 28.59 -6.84
C THR A 79 -12.77 29.22 -5.92
N ALA A 80 -12.31 30.10 -5.04
CA ALA A 80 -13.09 31.14 -4.39
C ALA A 80 -12.15 32.33 -4.16
#